data_AF-A0A2M7TX63-F1
#
_entry.id   AF-A0A2M7TX63-F1
#
_cell.length_a   1.000
_cell.length_b   1.000
_cell.length_c   1.000
_cell.angle_alpha   90.00
_cell.angle_beta   90.00
_cell.angle_gamma   90.00
#
_symmetry.space_group_name_H-M   'P 1'
#
loop_
_entity.id
_entity.type
_entity.pdbx_description
1 polymer ?
#
loop_
_entity_poly.entity_id
_entity_poly.type
_entity_poly.pdbx_seq_one_letter_code
_entity_poly.pdbx_strand_id
1 'polypeptide(L)'
;MKEPKIQTITVDKKVADQPIVERYKRNNPQADVQIVELTDELKAEMFHRTLNAGKREILLTEKEGHTVKQCPGTDRTYRCCNYHVINQTSNCPIDCTYCILQFYLNNPVTTVYANSDKLLSEVKEKIATRPERFFRIGTGELSDSLAFDGSSEF
;
A
#
# COMPACT_ATOMS: atom_id res chain seq x y z
N MET A 1 3.73 13.51 15.27
CA MET A 1 3.67 12.06 15.56
C MET A 1 4.97 11.45 15.06
N LYS A 2 5.63 10.55 15.81
CA LYS A 2 6.84 9.88 15.30
C LYS A 2 6.42 8.76 14.35
N GLU A 3 7.12 8.64 13.24
CA GLU A 3 6.88 7.57 12.26
C GLU A 3 7.09 6.19 12.91
N PRO A 4 6.22 5.20 12.63
CA PRO A 4 6.38 3.85 13.13
C PRO A 4 7.71 3.23 12.67
N LYS A 5 8.42 2.58 13.59
CA LYS A 5 9.74 2.01 13.31
C LYS A 5 9.60 0.72 12.50
N ILE A 6 10.19 0.70 11.30
CA ILE A 6 10.33 -0.49 10.47
C ILE A 6 11.53 -1.30 10.95
N GLN A 7 11.33 -2.60 11.17
CA GLN A 7 12.37 -3.55 11.59
C GLN A 7 12.86 -4.41 10.42
N THR A 8 11.96 -4.83 9.55
CA THR A 8 12.29 -5.67 8.39
C THR A 8 11.62 -5.12 7.14
N ILE A 9 12.37 -5.07 6.04
CA ILE A 9 11.88 -4.70 4.71
C ILE A 9 12.13 -5.90 3.79
N THR A 10 11.07 -6.62 3.46
CA THR A 10 11.11 -7.68 2.45
C THR A 10 10.76 -7.07 1.10
N VAL A 11 11.65 -7.24 0.12
CA VAL A 11 11.51 -6.72 -1.23
C VAL A 11 11.37 -7.90 -2.19
N ASP A 12 10.26 -7.93 -2.92
CA ASP A 12 10.11 -8.83 -4.06
C ASP A 12 11.10 -8.42 -5.17
N LYS A 13 11.91 -9.39 -5.65
CA LYS A 13 12.87 -9.21 -6.74
C LYS A 13 12.26 -8.49 -7.95
N LYS A 14 10.97 -8.70 -8.24
CA LYS A 14 10.29 -8.08 -9.39
C LYS A 14 10.25 -6.55 -9.35
N VAL A 15 10.33 -5.95 -8.17
CA VAL A 15 10.26 -4.50 -7.97
C VAL A 15 11.54 -3.92 -7.36
N ALA A 16 12.59 -4.73 -7.25
CA ALA A 16 13.81 -4.34 -6.54
C ALA A 16 14.52 -3.12 -7.16
N ASP A 17 14.27 -2.83 -8.43
CA ASP A 17 14.81 -1.70 -9.18
C ASP A 17 13.95 -0.42 -9.07
N GLN A 18 12.77 -0.51 -8.44
CA GLN A 18 11.85 0.62 -8.37
C GLN A 18 12.41 1.73 -7.45
N PRO A 19 12.30 3.03 -7.83
CA PRO A 19 12.85 4.14 -7.05
C PRO A 19 12.33 4.21 -5.59
N ILE A 20 11.10 3.76 -5.36
CA ILE A 20 10.50 3.75 -4.02
C ILE A 20 11.20 2.74 -3.08
N VAL A 21 11.73 1.63 -3.61
CA VAL A 21 12.47 0.64 -2.81
C VAL A 21 13.75 1.25 -2.23
N GLU A 22 14.47 2.02 -3.04
CA GLU A 22 15.68 2.71 -2.59
C GLU A 22 15.38 3.80 -1.55
N ARG A 23 14.23 4.50 -1.66
CA ARG A 23 13.77 5.45 -0.62
C ARG A 23 13.51 4.74 0.71
N TYR A 24 12.75 3.63 0.68
CA TYR A 24 12.49 2.84 1.88
C TYR A 24 13.77 2.35 2.55
N LYS A 25 14.73 1.83 1.78
CA LYS A 25 16.05 1.42 2.29
C LYS A 25 16.82 2.58 2.90
N ARG A 26 16.97 3.68 2.16
CA ARG A 26 17.75 4.86 2.56
C ARG A 26 17.21 5.49 3.84
N ASN A 27 15.89 5.58 3.95
CA ASN A 27 15.22 6.26 5.04
C ASN A 27 15.01 5.35 6.27
N ASN A 28 15.31 4.05 6.13
CA ASN A 28 15.27 3.06 7.21
C ASN A 28 16.59 2.28 7.32
N PRO A 29 17.73 2.94 7.58
CA PRO A 29 19.03 2.27 7.65
C PRO A 29 19.13 1.25 8.79
N GLN A 30 18.22 1.31 9.76
CA GLN A 30 18.12 0.35 10.86
C GLN A 30 17.39 -0.95 10.51
N ALA A 31 16.66 -0.99 9.39
CA ALA A 31 15.84 -2.14 9.03
C ALA A 31 16.70 -3.24 8.37
N ASP A 32 16.40 -4.49 8.68
CA ASP A 32 16.94 -5.64 7.96
C ASP A 32 16.26 -5.72 6.59
N VAL A 33 17.04 -5.62 5.52
CA VAL A 33 16.53 -5.58 4.14
C VAL A 33 16.80 -6.90 3.45
N GLN A 34 15.73 -7.57 3.04
CA GLN A 34 15.79 -8.88 2.39
C GLN A 34 15.20 -8.79 0.98
N ILE A 35 16.02 -9.06 -0.04
CA ILE A 35 15.53 -9.16 -1.42
C ILE A 35 15.29 -10.63 -1.73
N VAL A 36 14.02 -10.98 -1.98
CA VAL A 36 13.57 -12.37 -2.12
C VAL A 36 12.78 -12.56 -3.39
N GLU A 37 12.77 -13.79 -3.90
CA GLU A 37 11.77 -14.19 -4.87
C GLU A 37 10.48 -14.49 -4.11
N LEU A 38 9.48 -13.60 -4.23
CA LEU A 38 8.28 -13.71 -3.44
C LEU A 38 7.38 -14.83 -3.98
N THR A 39 7.41 -15.99 -3.31
CA THR A 39 6.48 -17.09 -3.59
C THR A 39 5.19 -16.97 -2.79
N ASP A 40 4.15 -17.69 -3.20
CA ASP A 40 2.88 -17.72 -2.47
C ASP A 40 3.05 -18.28 -1.05
N GLU A 41 3.94 -19.26 -0.86
CA GLU A 41 4.24 -19.84 0.46
C GLU A 41 4.90 -18.81 1.39
N LEU A 42 5.90 -18.07 0.88
CA LEU A 42 6.56 -17.03 1.65
C LEU A 42 5.60 -15.90 2.03
N LYS A 43 4.76 -15.48 1.08
CA LYS A 43 3.72 -14.48 1.29
C LYS A 43 2.70 -14.95 2.34
N ALA A 44 2.27 -16.21 2.28
CA ALA A 44 1.38 -16.79 3.28
C ALA A 44 2.04 -16.85 4.67
N GLU A 45 3.30 -17.24 4.78
CA GLU A 45 4.03 -17.25 6.05
C GLU A 45 4.07 -15.85 6.68
N MET A 46 4.41 -14.82 5.90
CA MET A 46 4.39 -13.43 6.34
C MET A 46 2.99 -13.01 6.81
N PHE A 47 1.94 -13.46 6.12
CA PHE A 47 0.57 -13.09 6.43
C PHE A 47 0.01 -13.83 7.65
N HIS A 48 0.68 -14.88 8.12
CA HIS A 48 0.37 -15.60 9.37
C HIS A 48 1.20 -15.13 10.57
N ARG A 49 2.03 -14.09 10.43
CA ARG A 49 2.75 -13.48 11.57
C ARG A 49 1.76 -13.00 12.64
N THR A 50 2.25 -12.84 13.87
CA THR A 50 1.44 -12.19 14.91
C THR A 50 1.23 -10.72 14.56
N LEU A 51 0.13 -10.12 15.03
CA LEU A 51 -0.14 -8.69 14.81
C LEU A 51 1.06 -7.82 15.22
N ASN A 52 1.63 -8.04 16.40
CA ASN A 52 2.76 -7.24 16.89
C ASN A 52 4.00 -7.31 15.97
N ALA A 53 4.33 -8.51 15.46
CA ALA A 53 5.45 -8.69 14.55
C ALA A 53 5.16 -8.07 13.18
N GLY A 54 4.03 -8.40 12.58
CA GLY A 54 3.68 -7.94 11.22
C GLY A 54 3.57 -6.41 11.10
N LYS A 55 3.15 -5.72 12.16
CA LYS A 55 3.08 -4.24 12.18
C LYS A 55 4.45 -3.54 12.09
N ARG A 56 5.56 -4.28 12.26
CA ARG A 56 6.94 -3.78 12.15
C ARG A 56 7.65 -4.26 10.87
N GLU A 57 6.97 -5.05 10.05
CA GLU A 57 7.45 -5.56 8.77
C GLU A 57 6.79 -4.81 7.61
N ILE A 58 7.57 -4.57 6.55
CA ILE A 58 7.06 -4.08 5.27
C ILE A 58 7.37 -5.09 4.18
N LEU A 59 6.37 -5.33 3.32
CA LEU A 59 6.53 -6.03 2.05
C LEU A 59 6.44 -5.01 0.90
N LEU A 60 7.51 -4.90 0.11
CA LEU A 60 7.54 -4.15 -1.15
C LEU A 60 7.37 -5.14 -2.32
N THR A 61 6.27 -5.04 -3.05
CA THR A 61 5.95 -5.96 -4.16
C THR A 61 5.16 -5.24 -5.27
N GLU A 62 4.78 -5.95 -6.32
CA GLU A 62 3.94 -5.42 -7.39
C GLU A 62 2.44 -5.52 -7.07
N LYS A 63 1.65 -4.54 -7.52
CA LYS A 63 0.19 -4.68 -7.51
C LYS A 63 -0.31 -5.51 -8.68
N GLU A 64 -0.90 -6.65 -8.38
CA GLU A 64 -1.75 -7.39 -9.32
C GLU A 64 -3.09 -6.68 -9.52
N GLY A 65 -3.51 -6.57 -10.78
CA GLY A 65 -4.73 -5.86 -11.17
C GLY A 65 -4.62 -4.33 -11.06
N HIS A 66 -5.76 -3.68 -10.84
CA HIS A 66 -5.89 -2.22 -10.80
C HIS A 66 -5.61 -1.64 -9.42
N THR A 67 -4.86 -0.53 -9.42
CA THR A 67 -4.55 0.24 -8.20
C THR A 67 -5.55 1.37 -7.99
N VAL A 68 -6.11 1.93 -9.08
CA VAL A 68 -7.12 3.00 -9.04
C VAL A 68 -8.54 2.44 -9.18
N LYS A 69 -9.30 2.43 -8.09
CA LYS A 69 -10.66 1.85 -8.03
C LYS A 69 -11.72 2.91 -7.74
N GLN A 70 -12.99 2.54 -7.93
CA GLN A 70 -14.09 3.33 -7.36
C GLN A 70 -14.19 3.03 -5.87
N CYS A 71 -14.58 4.04 -5.08
CA CYS A 71 -14.92 3.85 -3.68
C CYS A 71 -16.01 2.76 -3.53
N PRO A 72 -15.91 1.83 -2.57
CA PRO A 72 -16.87 0.74 -2.37
C PRO A 72 -18.26 1.26 -2.01
N GLY A 73 -18.36 2.49 -1.47
CA GLY A 73 -19.61 3.23 -1.30
C GLY A 73 -20.11 3.90 -2.59
N THR A 74 -19.81 3.35 -3.77
CA THR A 74 -20.35 3.85 -5.03
C THR A 74 -21.58 3.04 -5.40
N ASP A 75 -22.74 3.69 -5.42
CA ASP A 75 -24.00 3.08 -5.83
C ASP A 75 -24.84 4.08 -6.66
N ARG A 76 -25.79 3.56 -7.43
CA ARG A 76 -26.70 4.34 -8.28
C ARG A 76 -28.01 4.72 -7.58
N THR A 77 -28.32 4.08 -6.45
CA THR A 77 -29.55 4.29 -5.67
C THR A 77 -29.55 5.59 -4.86
N TYR A 78 -28.39 6.23 -4.70
CA TYR A 78 -28.26 7.51 -4.01
C TYR A 78 -27.34 8.48 -4.76
N ARG A 79 -27.34 9.74 -4.31
CA ARG A 79 -26.44 10.77 -4.81
C ARG A 79 -25.01 10.46 -4.38
N CYS A 80 -24.27 9.79 -5.25
CA CYS A 80 -22.90 9.38 -4.98
C CYS A 80 -21.89 10.53 -5.20
N CYS A 81 -20.86 10.59 -4.37
CA CYS A 81 -19.73 11.48 -4.54
C CYS A 81 -18.81 11.07 -5.71
N ASN A 82 -18.97 9.87 -6.28
CA ASN A 82 -18.11 9.36 -7.34
C ASN A 82 -16.61 9.43 -6.99
N TYR A 83 -16.29 9.13 -5.74
CA TYR A 83 -14.91 9.13 -5.26
C TYR A 83 -14.17 7.90 -5.79
N HIS A 84 -12.89 8.10 -6.06
CA HIS A 84 -11.95 7.06 -6.45
C HIS A 84 -10.85 6.93 -5.41
N VAL A 85 -10.32 5.73 -5.30
CA VAL A 85 -9.32 5.36 -4.30
C VAL A 85 -8.09 4.77 -4.98
N ILE A 86 -6.91 5.16 -4.51
CA ILE A 86 -5.63 4.59 -4.89
C ILE A 86 -5.19 3.68 -3.76
N ASN A 87 -5.19 2.38 -4.03
CA ASN A 87 -4.79 1.35 -3.07
C ASN A 87 -3.34 0.92 -3.30
N GLN A 88 -2.42 1.88 -3.16
CA GLN A 88 -0.97 1.67 -3.26
C GLN A 88 -0.39 0.96 -2.04
N THR A 89 -0.98 1.18 -0.87
CA THR A 89 -0.57 0.52 0.37
C THR A 89 -1.76 -0.23 0.94
N SER A 90 -1.49 -1.42 1.45
CA SER A 90 -2.45 -2.25 2.17
C SER A 90 -1.93 -2.48 3.57
N ASN A 91 -2.85 -2.45 4.54
CA ASN A 91 -2.59 -2.47 5.97
C ASN A 91 -1.86 -1.22 6.47
N CYS A 92 -1.69 -1.10 7.78
CA CYS A 92 -1.12 0.06 8.45
C CYS A 92 -0.26 -0.39 9.63
N PRO A 93 0.89 0.24 9.91
CA PRO A 93 1.75 -0.10 11.04
C PRO A 93 1.19 0.29 12.42
N ILE A 94 0.10 1.06 12.45
CA ILE A 94 -0.53 1.52 13.69
C ILE A 94 -1.43 0.40 14.23
N ASP A 95 -1.26 0.08 15.52
CA ASP A 95 -2.01 -0.95 16.23
C ASP A 95 -3.22 -0.36 16.98
N CYS A 96 -4.11 0.31 16.25
CA CYS A 96 -5.33 0.86 16.84
C CYS A 96 -6.25 -0.27 17.31
N THR A 97 -6.68 -0.22 18.58
CA THR A 97 -7.59 -1.21 19.19
C THR A 97 -8.96 -1.31 18.49
N TYR A 98 -9.34 -0.31 17.72
CA TYR A 98 -10.61 -0.22 16.98
C TYR A 98 -10.44 -0.38 15.46
N CYS A 99 -9.27 -0.81 14.99
CA CYS A 99 -8.97 -0.81 13.56
C CYS A 99 -9.80 -1.86 12.79
N ILE A 100 -10.76 -1.39 11.98
CA ILE A 100 -11.59 -2.25 11.13
C ILE A 100 -10.75 -3.06 10.12
N LEU A 101 -9.59 -2.54 9.72
CA LEU A 101 -8.71 -3.25 8.79
C LEU A 101 -8.16 -4.56 9.38
N GLN A 102 -8.09 -4.71 10.70
CA GLN A 102 -7.68 -5.98 11.32
C GLN A 102 -8.71 -7.09 11.11
N PHE A 103 -9.99 -6.75 10.92
CA PHE A 103 -11.03 -7.71 10.56
C PHE A 103 -11.17 -7.86 9.04
N TYR A 104 -10.98 -6.77 8.30
CA TYR A 104 -11.18 -6.74 6.85
C TYR A 104 -10.00 -7.36 6.08
N LEU A 105 -8.76 -7.11 6.52
CA LEU A 105 -7.55 -7.64 5.90
C LEU A 105 -7.09 -8.90 6.64
N ASN A 106 -6.87 -9.98 5.89
CA ASN A 106 -6.40 -11.27 6.44
C ASN A 106 -4.88 -11.35 6.56
N ASN A 107 -4.20 -10.22 6.82
CA ASN A 107 -2.74 -10.17 7.01
C ASN A 107 -2.38 -9.04 7.98
N PRO A 108 -1.28 -9.16 8.75
CA PRO A 108 -0.80 -8.12 9.68
C PRO A 108 0.32 -7.23 9.10
N VAL A 109 0.91 -7.62 7.96
CA VAL A 109 2.08 -6.96 7.35
C VAL A 109 1.64 -5.78 6.49
N THR A 110 2.36 -4.66 6.60
CA THR A 110 2.12 -3.53 5.68
C THR A 110 2.72 -3.84 4.32
N THR A 111 1.88 -3.89 3.29
CA THR A 111 2.30 -4.15 1.91
C THR A 111 2.25 -2.87 1.10
N VAL A 112 3.36 -2.48 0.51
CA VAL A 112 3.50 -1.31 -0.36
C VAL A 112 3.72 -1.80 -1.78
N TYR A 113 2.86 -1.36 -2.69
CA TYR A 113 2.96 -1.70 -4.10
C TYR A 113 3.90 -0.71 -4.81
N ALA A 114 5.07 -1.21 -5.19
CA ALA A 114 6.20 -0.39 -5.60
C ALA A 114 6.16 0.05 -7.08
N ASN A 115 5.23 -0.51 -7.88
CA ASN A 115 5.04 -0.21 -9.30
C ASN A 115 4.32 1.13 -9.54
N SER A 116 4.94 2.23 -9.08
CA SER A 116 4.38 3.59 -9.10
C SER A 116 4.10 4.10 -10.51
N ASP A 117 4.91 3.73 -11.51
CA ASP A 117 4.70 4.13 -12.90
C ASP A 117 3.40 3.57 -13.49
N LYS A 118 3.07 2.32 -13.14
CA LYS A 118 1.81 1.69 -13.52
C LYS A 118 0.63 2.43 -12.87
N LEU A 119 0.73 2.75 -11.57
CA LEU A 119 -0.28 3.53 -10.85
C LEU A 119 -0.50 4.90 -11.50
N LEU A 120 0.56 5.64 -11.81
CA LEU A 120 0.46 6.96 -12.43
C LEU A 120 -0.14 6.87 -13.84
N SER A 121 0.19 5.82 -14.59
CA SER A 121 -0.39 5.56 -15.91
C SER A 121 -1.90 5.27 -15.81
N GLU A 122 -2.33 4.44 -14.85
CA GLU A 122 -3.77 4.19 -14.61
C GLU A 122 -4.53 5.47 -14.26
N VAL A 123 -3.94 6.36 -13.45
CA VAL A 123 -4.56 7.67 -13.13
C VAL A 123 -4.71 8.53 -14.40
N LYS A 124 -3.64 8.64 -15.20
CA LYS A 124 -3.64 9.43 -16.45
C LYS A 124 -4.68 8.91 -17.44
N GLU A 125 -4.70 7.60 -17.67
CA GLU A 125 -5.69 6.95 -18.53
C GLU A 125 -7.11 7.20 -18.05
N LYS A 126 -7.37 7.04 -16.74
CA LYS A 126 -8.69 7.28 -16.15
C LYS A 126 -9.20 8.70 -16.44
N ILE A 127 -8.34 9.70 -16.21
CA ILE A 127 -8.71 11.11 -16.37
C ILE A 127 -8.87 11.44 -17.86
N ALA A 128 -8.01 10.92 -18.73
CA ALA A 128 -8.07 11.15 -20.17
C ALA A 128 -9.34 10.61 -20.83
N THR A 129 -9.95 9.55 -20.28
CA THR A 129 -11.21 8.99 -20.84
C THR A 129 -12.43 9.89 -20.66
N ARG A 130 -12.40 10.86 -19.73
CA ARG A 130 -13.52 11.79 -19.44
C ARG A 130 -12.98 13.17 -19.08
N PRO A 131 -12.38 13.91 -20.04
CA PRO A 131 -11.71 15.18 -19.78
C PRO A 131 -12.65 16.27 -19.23
N GLU A 132 -13.94 16.19 -19.52
CA GLU A 132 -14.98 17.10 -19.02
C GLU A 132 -15.38 16.85 -17.56
N ARG A 133 -14.90 15.76 -16.96
CA ARG A 133 -15.29 15.35 -15.61
C ARG A 133 -14.24 15.73 -14.58
N PHE A 134 -14.68 16.28 -13.47
CA PHE A 134 -13.85 16.45 -12.27
C PHE A 134 -13.69 15.11 -11.53
N PHE A 135 -12.45 14.63 -11.39
CA PHE A 135 -12.13 13.42 -10.66
C PHE A 135 -11.69 13.73 -9.22
N ARG A 136 -12.33 13.08 -8.26
CA ARG A 136 -11.88 13.06 -6.86
C ARG A 136 -11.22 11.72 -6.60
N ILE A 137 -9.91 11.75 -6.38
CA ILE A 137 -9.10 10.57 -6.14
C ILE A 137 -8.32 10.81 -4.85
N GLY A 138 -8.30 9.84 -3.94
CA GLY A 138 -7.36 9.90 -2.83
C GLY A 138 -6.92 8.52 -2.36
N THR A 139 -6.25 8.50 -1.22
CA THR A 139 -5.51 7.37 -0.67
C THR A 139 -6.02 7.00 0.71
N GLY A 140 -5.54 5.89 1.27
CA GLY A 140 -5.80 5.53 2.66
C GLY A 140 -7.11 4.77 2.93
N GLU A 141 -7.72 4.17 1.90
CA GLU A 141 -8.89 3.29 2.12
C GLU A 141 -8.49 2.01 2.87
N LEU A 142 -7.38 1.39 2.44
CA LEU A 142 -6.90 0.12 3.00
C LEU A 142 -5.61 0.28 3.82
N SER A 143 -5.25 1.51 4.18
CA SER A 143 -4.03 1.86 4.89
C SER A 143 -4.15 3.24 5.52
N ASP A 144 -3.15 3.68 6.26
CA ASP A 144 -2.95 5.10 6.54
C ASP A 144 -1.84 5.59 5.60
N SER A 145 -2.20 6.45 4.63
CA SER A 145 -1.26 6.89 3.60
C SER A 145 -0.16 7.81 4.09
N LEU A 146 -0.27 8.34 5.32
CA LEU A 146 0.74 9.20 5.93
C LEU A 146 1.62 8.44 6.94
N ALA A 147 1.26 7.19 7.28
CA ALA A 147 1.99 6.41 8.28
C ALA A 147 3.45 6.17 7.91
N PHE A 148 3.80 6.19 6.62
CA PHE A 148 5.17 5.99 6.13
C PHE A 148 5.63 7.09 5.16
N ASP A 149 5.13 8.32 5.33
CA ASP A 149 5.45 9.44 4.44
C ASP A 149 6.95 9.76 4.41
N GLY A 150 7.64 9.75 5.57
CA GLY A 150 9.08 9.96 5.63
C GLY A 150 9.90 8.79 5.08
N SER A 151 9.40 7.56 5.19
CA SER A 151 10.05 6.39 4.57
C SER A 151 9.91 6.36 3.05
N SER A 152 8.76 6.79 2.53
CA SER A 152 8.44 6.71 1.11
C SER A 152 8.82 7.95 0.32
N GLU A 153 8.79 9.15 0.93
CA GLU A 153 9.06 10.45 0.32
C GLU A 153 8.44 10.58 -1.08
N PHE A 154 7.11 10.44 -1.18
CA PHE A 154 6.40 10.52 -2.46
C PHE A 154 6.64 11.84 -3.21
#